data_AF-A0A2A2DHI3-F1
#
_entry.id   AF-A0A2A2DHI3-F1
#
_cell.length_a   1.000
_cell.length_b   1.000
_cell.length_c   1.000
_cell.angle_alpha   90.00
_cell.angle_beta   90.00
_cell.angle_gamma   90.00
#
_symmetry.space_group_name_H-M   'P 1'
#
loop_
_entity.id
_entity.type
_entity.pdbx_description
1 polymer ?
#
loop_
_entity_poly.entity_id
_entity_poly.type
_entity_poly.pdbx_seq_one_letter_code
_entity_poly.pdbx_strand_id
1 'polypeptide(L)'
;MRKDHLCSIPPADGHPGLELVWLEDCQPALDQGIACAECWLDRRNGYLWTAFILGREEQPSGHRQTAFDVGFLTRLQQRLMAIDR
;
A
#
# COMPACT_ATOMS: atom_id res chain seq x y z
N MET A 1 -20.04 5.09 19.63
CA MET A 1 -18.58 5.09 19.76
C MET A 1 -17.99 4.65 18.43
N ARG A 2 -17.16 5.46 17.78
CA ARG A 2 -16.44 5.05 16.58
C ARG A 2 -15.34 4.08 17.02
N LYS A 3 -15.32 2.87 16.45
CA LYS A 3 -14.23 1.93 16.70
C LYS A 3 -13.10 2.28 15.74
N ASP A 4 -11.95 2.56 16.30
CA ASP A 4 -10.71 2.72 15.56
C ASP A 4 -10.23 1.33 15.12
N HIS A 5 -9.80 1.20 13.87
CA HIS A 5 -9.36 -0.06 13.27
C HIS A 5 -7.85 -0.02 13.10
N LEU A 6 -7.14 -0.90 13.81
CA LEU A 6 -5.70 -1.05 13.64
C LEU A 6 -5.44 -1.91 12.39
N CYS A 7 -4.72 -1.34 11.43
CA CYS A 7 -4.28 -2.03 10.23
C CYS A 7 -2.74 -2.05 10.18
N SER A 8 -2.17 -3.03 9.50
CA SER A 8 -0.72 -3.23 9.44
C SER A 8 -0.21 -3.36 8.02
N ILE A 9 1.00 -2.87 7.79
CA ILE A 9 1.81 -3.11 6.61
C ILE A 9 3.00 -3.96 7.06
N PRO A 10 3.22 -5.15 6.50
CA PRO A 10 4.32 -5.99 6.92
C PRO A 10 5.69 -5.40 6.50
N PRO A 11 6.77 -5.76 7.23
CA PRO A 11 8.13 -5.43 6.82
C PRO A 11 8.46 -6.08 5.47
N ALA A 12 9.32 -5.44 4.69
CA ALA A 12 9.82 -5.96 3.41
C ALA A 12 11.25 -5.47 3.15
N ASP A 13 12.05 -6.27 2.45
CA ASP A 13 13.40 -5.90 1.98
C ASP A 13 14.32 -5.33 3.09
N GLY A 14 14.25 -5.91 4.29
CA GLY A 14 15.06 -5.47 5.44
C GLY A 14 14.65 -4.11 6.04
N HIS A 15 13.48 -3.59 5.65
CA HIS A 15 12.88 -2.37 6.17
C HIS A 15 11.66 -2.69 7.05
N PRO A 16 11.42 -1.89 8.10
CA PRO A 16 10.34 -2.15 9.04
C PRO A 16 8.95 -2.06 8.39
N GLY A 17 7.99 -2.73 9.03
CA GLY A 17 6.57 -2.56 8.75
C GLY A 17 6.01 -1.30 9.42
N LEU A 18 4.70 -1.11 9.31
CA LEU A 18 3.98 0.03 9.86
C LEU A 18 2.64 -0.42 10.42
N GLU A 19 2.23 0.14 11.55
CA GLU A 19 0.88 -0.01 12.09
C GLU A 19 0.17 1.34 12.05
N LEU A 20 -1.07 1.36 11.58
CA LEU A 20 -1.86 2.55 11.36
C LEU A 20 -3.27 2.38 11.89
N VAL A 21 -3.81 3.44 12.49
CA VAL A 21 -5.17 3.47 12.98
C VAL A 21 -6.06 4.19 11.96
N TRP A 22 -7.15 3.53 11.55
CA TRP A 22 -8.13 4.03 10.58
C TRP A 22 -9.52 4.16 11.19
N LEU A 23 -10.33 5.03 10.59
CA LEU A 23 -11.71 5.28 11.02
C LEU A 23 -12.69 4.17 10.59
N GLU A 24 -12.27 3.31 9.66
CA GLU A 24 -12.96 2.13 9.16
C GLU A 24 -11.96 1.00 8.91
N ASP A 25 -12.45 -0.21 8.64
CA ASP A 25 -11.59 -1.34 8.25
C ASP A 25 -10.99 -1.10 6.85
N CYS A 26 -9.73 -0.65 6.86
CA CYS A 26 -8.95 -0.31 5.68
C CYS A 26 -7.92 -1.39 5.30
N GLN A 27 -7.83 -2.50 6.05
CA GLN A 27 -6.82 -3.54 5.80
C GLN A 27 -6.91 -4.09 4.37
N PRO A 28 -8.10 -4.39 3.80
CA PRO A 28 -8.18 -4.89 2.43
C PRO A 28 -7.63 -3.91 1.38
N ALA A 29 -7.84 -2.61 1.58
CA ALA A 29 -7.34 -1.59 0.66
C ALA A 29 -5.82 -1.41 0.77
N LEU A 30 -5.28 -1.48 1.99
CA LEU A 30 -3.84 -1.52 2.24
C LEU A 30 -3.19 -2.72 1.55
N ASP A 31 -3.74 -3.92 1.75
CA ASP A 31 -3.24 -5.16 1.18
C ASP A 31 -3.27 -5.12 -0.35
N GLN A 32 -4.35 -4.57 -0.94
CA GLN A 32 -4.44 -4.37 -2.38
C GLN A 32 -3.39 -3.40 -2.90
N GLY A 33 -3.13 -2.29 -2.19
CA GLY A 33 -2.07 -1.34 -2.52
C GLY A 33 -0.69 -2.00 -2.53
N ILE A 34 -0.39 -2.80 -1.50
CA ILE A 34 0.85 -3.57 -1.40
C ILE A 34 0.98 -4.54 -2.57
N ALA A 35 -0.07 -5.34 -2.84
CA ALA A 35 -0.06 -6.34 -3.90
C ALA A 35 0.12 -5.71 -5.30
N CYS A 36 -0.51 -4.56 -5.56
CA CYS A 36 -0.32 -3.80 -6.79
C CYS A 36 1.13 -3.33 -6.96
N ALA A 37 1.75 -2.82 -5.89
CA ALA A 37 3.14 -2.40 -5.92
C ALA A 37 4.09 -3.59 -6.14
N GLU A 38 3.89 -4.71 -5.44
CA GLU A 38 4.66 -5.94 -5.62
C GLU A 38 4.56 -6.48 -7.05
N CYS A 39 3.34 -6.57 -7.59
CA CYS A 39 3.11 -7.04 -8.96
C CYS A 39 3.86 -6.17 -9.99
N TRP A 40 3.88 -4.85 -9.80
CA TRP A 40 4.65 -3.96 -10.67
C TRP A 40 6.16 -4.11 -10.46
N LEU A 41 6.64 -4.25 -9.22
CA LEU A 41 8.06 -4.44 -8.91
C LEU A 41 8.62 -5.75 -9.50
N ASP A 42 7.83 -6.82 -9.49
CA ASP A 42 8.21 -8.14 -10.00
C ASP A 42 8.25 -8.16 -11.53
N ARG A 43 7.26 -7.57 -12.18
CA ARG A 43 7.13 -7.61 -13.65
C ARG A 43 7.89 -6.48 -14.34
N ARG A 44 8.06 -5.34 -13.66
CA ARG A 44 8.60 -4.07 -14.18
C ARG A 44 8.03 -3.68 -15.55
N ASN A 45 6.75 -3.97 -15.77
CA ASN A 45 6.07 -3.74 -17.03
C ASN A 45 5.13 -2.53 -16.96
N GLY A 46 5.10 -1.75 -18.05
CA GLY A 46 4.28 -0.55 -18.11
C GLY A 46 4.73 0.56 -17.16
N TYR A 47 3.95 1.62 -17.09
CA TYR A 47 4.26 2.75 -16.22
C TYR A 47 3.77 2.50 -14.79
N LEU A 48 4.61 2.86 -13.82
CA LEU A 48 4.27 2.79 -12.39
C LEU A 48 2.95 3.50 -12.07
N TRP A 49 2.76 4.69 -12.64
CA TRP A 49 1.57 5.49 -12.41
C TRP A 49 0.29 4.77 -12.88
N THR A 50 0.37 3.92 -13.90
CA THR A 50 -0.80 3.18 -14.40
C THR A 50 -1.24 2.11 -13.40
N ALA A 51 -0.30 1.35 -12.84
CA ALA A 51 -0.60 0.37 -11.78
C ALA A 51 -1.19 1.05 -10.54
N PHE A 52 -0.68 2.24 -10.21
CA PHE A 52 -1.17 3.03 -9.08
C PHE A 52 -2.59 3.57 -9.30
N ILE A 53 -2.84 4.30 -10.41
CA ILE A 53 -4.13 4.95 -10.65
C ILE A 53 -5.25 3.92 -10.83
N LEU A 54 -5.01 2.85 -11.61
CA LEU A 54 -6.03 1.82 -11.84
C LEU A 54 -6.40 1.10 -10.54
N GLY A 55 -5.40 0.69 -9.73
CA GLY A 55 -5.68 0.04 -8.45
C GLY A 55 -6.39 0.97 -7.45
N ARG A 56 -6.08 2.27 -7.48
CA ARG A 56 -6.77 3.28 -6.63
C ARG A 56 -8.22 3.49 -7.04
N GLU A 57 -8.50 3.49 -8.34
CA GLU A 57 -9.86 3.66 -8.89
C GLU A 57 -10.78 2.47 -8.58
N GLU A 58 -10.23 1.29 -8.32
CA GLU A 58 -10.98 0.12 -7.84
C GLU A 58 -11.45 0.25 -6.38
N GLN A 59 -10.86 1.16 -5.61
CA GLN A 59 -11.20 1.34 -4.19
C GLN A 59 -12.39 2.28 -4.00
N PRO A 60 -13.26 2.03 -3.00
CA PRO A 60 -14.23 3.01 -2.55
C PRO A 60 -13.55 4.33 -2.15
N SER A 61 -14.19 5.46 -2.47
CA SER A 61 -13.64 6.78 -2.17
C SER A 61 -13.48 7.02 -0.66
N GLY A 62 -12.63 7.99 -0.29
CA GLY A 62 -12.37 8.32 1.11
C GLY A 62 -11.21 7.51 1.70
N HIS A 63 -11.38 6.98 2.92
CA HIS A 63 -10.28 6.38 3.66
C HIS A 63 -9.67 5.15 2.98
N ARG A 64 -10.47 4.38 2.21
CA ARG A 64 -9.95 3.21 1.48
C ARG A 64 -9.02 3.58 0.34
N GLN A 65 -9.30 4.65 -0.42
CA GLN A 65 -8.34 5.16 -1.41
C GLN A 65 -7.03 5.61 -0.75
N THR A 66 -7.12 6.34 0.35
CA THR A 66 -5.91 6.75 1.10
C THR A 66 -5.16 5.54 1.66
N ALA A 67 -5.86 4.53 2.14
CA ALA A 67 -5.27 3.28 2.63
C ALA A 67 -4.53 2.52 1.53
N PHE A 68 -5.13 2.41 0.33
CA PHE A 68 -4.46 1.89 -0.85
C PHE A 68 -3.20 2.69 -1.19
N ASP A 69 -3.28 4.02 -1.20
CA ASP A 69 -2.15 4.89 -1.52
C ASP A 69 -0.97 4.64 -0.56
N VAL A 70 -1.28 4.56 0.73
CA VAL A 70 -0.29 4.30 1.78
C VAL A 70 0.34 2.91 1.63
N GLY A 71 -0.45 1.88 1.36
CA GLY A 71 0.05 0.51 1.15
C GLY A 71 0.99 0.43 -0.05
N PHE A 72 0.58 1.01 -1.18
CA PHE A 72 1.34 1.03 -2.43
C PHE A 72 2.67 1.78 -2.28
N LEU A 73 2.62 3.01 -1.77
CA LEU A 73 3.81 3.86 -1.64
C LEU A 73 4.78 3.34 -0.58
N THR A 74 4.28 2.78 0.53
CA THR A 74 5.15 2.19 1.57
C THR A 74 5.93 1.00 1.02
N ARG A 75 5.28 0.13 0.24
CA ARG A 75 5.96 -1.03 -0.37
C ARG A 75 7.04 -0.59 -1.38
N LEU A 76 6.77 0.44 -2.17
CA LEU A 76 7.79 1.02 -3.05
C LEU A 76 8.95 1.61 -2.25
N GLN A 77 8.66 2.34 -1.17
CA GLN A 77 9.69 2.92 -0.31
C GLN A 77 10.60 1.83 0.29
N GLN A 78 10.01 0.76 0.83
CA GLN A 78 10.77 -0.39 1.37
C GLN A 78 11.72 -0.97 0.32
N ARG A 79 11.25 -1.14 -0.92
CA ARG A 79 12.08 -1.63 -2.02
C ARG A 79 13.18 -0.64 -2.44
N LEU A 80 12.86 0.65 -2.53
CA LEU A 80 13.80 1.69 -2.95
C LEU A 80 14.95 1.84 -1.95
N MET A 81 14.63 1.91 -0.66
CA MET A 81 15.64 2.04 0.39
C MET A 81 16.53 0.80 0.53
N ALA A 82 16.08 -0.35 0.06
CA ALA A 82 16.90 -1.56 0.01
C ALA A 82 17.94 -1.56 -1.11
N ILE A 83 17.76 -0.75 -2.16
CA ILE A 83 18.73 -0.60 -3.26
C ILE A 83 19.90 0.30 -2.85
N ASP A 84 19.67 1.25 -1.93
CA ASP A 84 20.68 2.21 -1.45
C ASP A 84 21.57 1.67 -0.32
N ARG A 85 21.53 0.36 -0.03
CA ARG A 85 22.40 -0.34 0.94
C ARG A 85 23.39 -1.24 0.24
#